data_AF-A0A1Q6K4Q8-F1
#
_entry.id   AF-A0A1Q6K4Q8-F1
#
_cell.length_a   1.000
_cell.length_b   1.000
_cell.length_c   1.000
_cell.angle_alpha   90.00
_cell.angle_beta   90.00
_cell.angle_gamma   90.00
#
_symmetry.space_group_name_H-M   'P 1'
#
loop_
_entity.id
_entity.type
_entity.pdbx_description
1 polymer ?
#
loop_
_entity_poly.entity_id
_entity_poly.type
_entity_poly.pdbx_seq_one_letter_code
_entity_poly.pdbx_strand_id
1 'polypeptide(L)'
;MWKYFKDLERTMSVRGLNDLAIEMAELYANSAAITKADLAQENDMTVKLVSELLDYAVVHSLVSEATVGLMERRSLSNQKRHSPEGESFSAKHHYAELRRKRVEHQVFSFSEEKIRELALAFAEETDKSKEDIAIRYDIAKKSVDILLKKAITQSICDDETFKKIEERSIRHNDSPETRAFFRQLHERREAKKKNFFA
;
A
#
# COMPACT_ATOMS: atom_id res chain seq x y z
N MET A 1 24.62 -19.46 -5.66
CA MET A 1 23.42 -19.55 -4.81
C MET A 1 23.27 -18.31 -3.95
N TRP A 2 22.29 -17.47 -4.26
CA TRP A 2 21.92 -16.29 -3.48
C TRP A 2 21.10 -16.67 -2.25
N LYS A 3 21.46 -16.09 -1.09
CA LYS A 3 20.92 -16.53 0.20
C LYS A 3 20.15 -15.46 0.97
N TYR A 4 20.58 -14.20 0.90
CA TYR A 4 20.08 -13.15 1.77
C TYR A 4 19.63 -11.93 0.96
N PHE A 5 18.45 -11.38 1.29
CA PHE A 5 17.93 -10.18 0.62
C PHE A 5 18.87 -8.99 0.74
N LYS A 6 19.52 -8.83 1.91
CA LYS A 6 20.50 -7.77 2.17
C LYS A 6 21.71 -7.79 1.23
N ASP A 7 22.06 -8.97 0.70
CA ASP A 7 23.14 -9.07 -0.27
C ASP A 7 22.69 -8.56 -1.64
N LEU A 8 21.43 -8.78 -2.02
CA LEU A 8 20.84 -8.15 -3.22
C LEU A 8 20.82 -6.63 -3.09
N GLU A 9 20.38 -6.09 -1.93
CA GLU A 9 20.37 -4.64 -1.69
C GLU A 9 21.77 -4.00 -1.80
N ARG A 10 22.82 -4.74 -1.47
CA ARG A 10 24.22 -4.27 -1.53
C ARG A 10 24.85 -4.36 -2.91
N THR A 11 24.39 -5.31 -3.72
CA THR A 11 25.06 -5.68 -4.99
C THR A 11 24.29 -5.20 -6.21
N MET A 12 22.98 -4.96 -6.08
CA MET A 12 22.12 -4.49 -7.16
C MET A 12 21.80 -3.00 -6.97
N SER A 13 21.53 -2.32 -8.09
CA SER A 13 20.85 -1.03 -8.03
C SER A 13 19.41 -1.21 -7.55
N VAL A 14 18.80 -0.16 -6.99
CA VAL A 14 17.37 -0.17 -6.60
C VAL A 14 16.49 -0.61 -7.78
N ARG A 15 16.79 -0.12 -8.99
CA ARG A 15 16.05 -0.53 -10.19
C ARG A 15 16.22 -2.02 -10.48
N GLY A 16 17.44 -2.55 -10.42
CA GLY A 16 17.70 -3.97 -10.65
C GLY A 16 17.04 -4.88 -9.61
N LEU A 17 17.00 -4.46 -8.34
CA LEU A 17 16.29 -5.18 -7.29
C LEU A 17 14.77 -5.16 -7.53
N ASN A 18 14.22 -4.01 -7.93
CA ASN A 18 12.80 -3.89 -8.26
C ASN A 18 12.42 -4.77 -9.45
N ASP A 19 13.20 -4.73 -10.54
CA ASP A 19 12.96 -5.52 -11.74
C ASP A 19 12.97 -7.02 -11.41
N LEU A 20 13.95 -7.49 -10.61
CA LEU A 20 14.00 -8.87 -10.13
C LEU A 20 12.79 -9.25 -9.27
N ALA A 21 12.39 -8.39 -8.35
CA ALA A 21 11.24 -8.65 -7.48
C ALA A 21 9.92 -8.71 -8.27
N ILE A 22 9.76 -7.86 -9.29
CA ILE A 22 8.63 -7.88 -10.22
C ILE A 22 8.61 -9.19 -10.99
N GLU A 23 9.72 -9.57 -11.60
CA GLU A 23 9.84 -10.81 -12.38
C GLU A 23 9.46 -12.04 -11.54
N MET A 24 10.02 -12.15 -10.33
CA MET A 24 9.70 -13.26 -9.43
C MET A 24 8.22 -13.28 -9.03
N ALA A 25 7.62 -12.12 -8.78
CA ALA A 25 6.21 -12.00 -8.42
C ALA A 25 5.27 -12.38 -9.57
N GLU A 26 5.57 -11.92 -10.79
CA GLU A 26 4.79 -12.25 -11.98
C GLU A 26 4.90 -13.73 -12.36
N LEU A 27 6.10 -14.32 -12.28
CA LEU A 27 6.31 -15.75 -12.51
C LEU A 27 5.52 -16.59 -11.50
N TYR A 28 5.56 -16.22 -10.21
CA TYR A 28 4.82 -16.90 -9.15
C TYR A 28 3.30 -16.78 -9.32
N ALA A 29 2.82 -15.60 -9.73
CA ALA A 29 1.39 -15.33 -9.91
C ALA A 29 0.79 -16.11 -11.09
N ASN A 30 1.49 -16.14 -12.22
CA ASN A 30 0.93 -16.59 -13.51
C ASN A 30 1.18 -18.07 -13.82
N SER A 31 2.14 -18.73 -13.16
CA SER A 31 2.45 -20.13 -13.45
C SER A 31 1.54 -21.09 -12.68
N ALA A 32 0.83 -21.96 -13.42
CA ALA A 32 -0.23 -22.81 -12.86
C ALA A 32 0.24 -23.84 -11.83
N ALA A 33 1.53 -24.23 -11.85
CA ALA A 33 2.08 -25.30 -11.03
C ALA A 33 3.32 -24.90 -10.21
N ILE A 34 3.84 -23.68 -10.36
CA ILE A 34 5.11 -23.30 -9.74
C ILE A 34 4.95 -23.10 -8.24
N THR A 35 5.90 -23.62 -7.47
CA THR A 35 6.07 -23.38 -6.05
C THR A 35 7.20 -22.39 -5.82
N LYS A 36 7.32 -21.86 -4.60
CA LYS A 36 8.50 -21.06 -4.22
C LYS A 36 9.80 -21.87 -4.26
N ALA A 37 9.72 -23.20 -4.13
CA ALA A 37 10.88 -24.09 -4.24
C ALA A 37 11.36 -24.21 -5.69
N ASP A 38 10.42 -24.32 -6.64
CA ASP A 38 10.73 -24.35 -8.06
C ASP A 38 11.40 -23.04 -8.50
N LEU A 39 10.82 -21.89 -8.12
CA LEU A 39 11.43 -20.58 -8.37
C LEU A 39 12.83 -20.45 -7.77
N ALA A 40 13.02 -20.95 -6.55
CA ALA A 40 14.33 -20.90 -5.89
C ALA A 40 15.37 -21.73 -6.64
N GLN A 41 14.99 -22.92 -7.11
CA GLN A 41 15.87 -23.79 -7.89
C GLN A 41 16.22 -23.18 -9.24
N GLU A 42 15.23 -22.66 -9.98
CA GLU A 42 15.43 -22.08 -11.31
C GLU A 42 16.32 -20.82 -11.29
N ASN A 43 16.34 -20.09 -10.17
CA ASN A 43 17.05 -18.82 -10.03
C ASN A 43 18.33 -18.91 -9.16
N ASP A 44 18.76 -20.12 -8.79
CA ASP A 44 19.90 -20.35 -7.87
C ASP A 44 19.78 -19.51 -6.58
N MET A 45 18.60 -19.57 -5.97
CA MET A 45 18.24 -18.86 -4.73
C MET A 45 17.79 -19.82 -3.64
N THR A 46 17.65 -19.32 -2.41
CA THR A 46 16.93 -20.05 -1.36
C THR A 46 15.43 -19.73 -1.39
N VAL A 47 14.58 -20.66 -0.92
CA VAL A 47 13.13 -20.45 -0.78
C VAL A 47 12.80 -19.25 0.11
N LYS A 48 13.65 -19.01 1.12
CA LYS A 48 13.54 -17.84 1.99
C LYS A 48 13.75 -16.55 1.21
N LEU A 49 14.80 -16.48 0.41
CA LEU A 49 15.10 -15.31 -0.42
C LEU A 49 13.97 -15.03 -1.43
N VAL A 50 13.45 -16.07 -2.08
CA VAL A 50 12.27 -15.93 -2.95
C VAL A 50 11.08 -15.37 -2.17
N SER A 51 10.81 -15.88 -0.97
CA SER A 51 9.72 -15.33 -0.14
C SER A 51 9.93 -13.86 0.22
N GLU A 52 11.16 -13.46 0.56
CA GLU A 52 11.51 -12.07 0.86
C GLU A 52 11.33 -11.15 -0.38
N LEU A 53 11.69 -11.61 -1.58
CA LEU A 53 11.48 -10.88 -2.83
C LEU A 53 9.98 -10.70 -3.16
N LEU A 54 9.18 -11.74 -2.98
CA LEU A 54 7.73 -11.65 -3.18
C LEU A 54 7.08 -10.68 -2.19
N ASP A 55 7.46 -10.76 -0.91
CA ASP A 55 6.98 -9.84 0.12
C ASP A 55 7.40 -8.40 -0.19
N TYR A 56 8.65 -8.19 -0.63
CA TYR A 56 9.16 -6.90 -1.07
C TYR A 56 8.34 -6.32 -2.23
N ALA A 57 8.05 -7.12 -3.26
CA ALA A 57 7.24 -6.69 -4.40
C ALA A 57 5.84 -6.20 -3.97
N VAL A 58 5.20 -6.89 -3.02
CA VAL A 58 3.90 -6.49 -2.48
C VAL A 58 4.00 -5.19 -1.67
N VAL A 59 4.93 -5.12 -0.71
CA VAL A 59 5.05 -3.97 0.21
C VAL A 59 5.46 -2.70 -0.54
N HIS A 60 6.37 -2.80 -1.49
CA HIS A 60 6.85 -1.65 -2.26
C HIS A 60 5.95 -1.28 -3.43
N SER A 61 4.76 -1.88 -3.54
CA SER A 61 3.80 -1.63 -4.62
C SER A 61 4.36 -1.87 -6.02
N LEU A 62 5.30 -2.80 -6.16
CA LEU A 62 5.93 -3.09 -7.45
C LEU A 62 5.01 -3.89 -8.38
N VAL A 63 3.99 -4.54 -7.83
CA VAL A 63 2.97 -5.29 -8.59
C VAL A 63 1.55 -4.82 -8.24
N SER A 64 0.65 -4.97 -9.21
CA SER A 64 -0.77 -4.59 -9.05
C SER A 64 -1.49 -5.45 -8.00
N GLU A 65 -2.55 -4.94 -7.38
CA GLU A 65 -3.38 -5.74 -6.43
C GLU A 65 -3.98 -6.99 -7.09
N ALA A 66 -4.23 -6.96 -8.41
CA ALA A 66 -4.66 -8.15 -9.16
C ALA A 66 -3.59 -9.26 -9.12
N THR A 67 -2.32 -8.89 -9.30
CA THR A 67 -1.17 -9.80 -9.19
C THR A 67 -1.03 -10.31 -7.77
N VAL A 68 -1.13 -9.44 -6.76
CA VAL A 68 -1.12 -9.84 -5.34
C VAL A 68 -2.23 -10.86 -5.05
N GLY A 69 -3.43 -10.65 -5.59
CA GLY A 69 -4.55 -11.59 -5.45
C GLY A 69 -4.32 -12.95 -6.12
N LEU A 70 -3.57 -13.01 -7.23
CA LEU A 70 -3.13 -14.27 -7.83
C LEU A 70 -2.10 -14.98 -6.93
N MET A 71 -1.11 -14.23 -6.42
CA MET A 71 -0.08 -14.76 -5.53
C MET A 71 -0.66 -15.32 -4.22
N GLU A 72 -1.65 -14.63 -3.63
CA GLU A 72 -2.37 -15.10 -2.43
C GLU A 72 -3.12 -16.40 -2.70
N ARG A 73 -3.91 -16.45 -3.79
CA ARG A 73 -4.64 -17.67 -4.19
C ARG A 73 -3.70 -18.83 -4.44
N ARG A 74 -2.53 -18.58 -5.06
CA ARG A 74 -1.48 -19.58 -5.27
C ARG A 74 -0.94 -20.11 -3.94
N SER A 75 -0.59 -19.20 -3.03
CA SER A 75 -0.09 -19.56 -1.71
C SER A 75 -1.10 -20.42 -0.93
N LEU A 76 -2.38 -20.08 -0.99
CA LEU A 76 -3.46 -20.84 -0.36
C LEU A 76 -3.64 -22.22 -0.99
N SER A 77 -3.56 -22.33 -2.32
CA SER A 77 -3.65 -23.61 -3.03
C SER A 77 -2.49 -24.54 -2.67
N ASN A 78 -1.26 -24.03 -2.67
CA ASN A 78 -0.06 -24.78 -2.29
C ASN A 78 -0.12 -25.21 -0.81
N GLN A 79 -0.55 -24.34 0.09
CA GLN A 79 -0.73 -24.67 1.50
C GLN A 79 -1.73 -25.82 1.67
N LYS A 80 -2.90 -25.78 1.02
CA LYS A 80 -3.89 -26.86 1.09
C LYS A 80 -3.36 -28.18 0.55
N ARG A 81 -2.53 -28.14 -0.50
CA ARG A 81 -1.96 -29.34 -1.13
C ARG A 81 -0.92 -30.03 -0.23
N HIS A 82 -0.09 -29.26 0.47
CA HIS A 82 1.04 -29.80 1.25
C HIS A 82 0.78 -29.86 2.76
N SER A 83 -0.27 -29.19 3.24
CA SER A 83 -0.67 -29.19 4.64
C SER A 83 -2.20 -29.09 4.74
N PRO A 84 -2.93 -30.16 4.37
CA PRO A 84 -4.39 -30.17 4.32
C PRO A 84 -5.06 -29.96 5.70
N GLU A 85 -4.39 -30.36 6.78
CA GLU A 85 -4.82 -30.10 8.17
C GLU A 85 -4.23 -28.80 8.75
N GLY A 86 -3.35 -28.12 8.01
CA GLY A 86 -2.74 -26.87 8.45
C GLY A 86 -3.78 -25.76 8.49
N GLU A 87 -3.82 -24.99 9.57
CA GLU A 87 -4.73 -23.85 9.71
C GLU A 87 -4.70 -22.98 8.46
N SER A 88 -5.82 -22.96 7.73
CA SER A 88 -6.06 -22.17 6.52
C SER A 88 -5.86 -20.64 6.71
N PHE A 89 -5.48 -20.21 7.92
CA PHE A 89 -5.23 -18.84 8.33
C PHE A 89 -3.86 -18.30 7.93
N SER A 90 -2.81 -19.11 7.78
CA SER A 90 -1.43 -18.56 7.68
C SER A 90 -1.17 -17.72 6.43
N ALA A 91 -1.49 -18.22 5.22
CA ALA A 91 -1.26 -17.46 3.98
C ALA A 91 -2.20 -16.25 3.86
N LYS A 92 -3.49 -16.40 4.19
CA LYS A 92 -4.45 -15.30 4.16
C LYS A 92 -4.04 -14.18 5.12
N HIS A 93 -3.62 -14.54 6.33
CA HIS A 93 -3.14 -13.58 7.32
C HIS A 93 -1.84 -12.90 6.85
N HIS A 94 -0.90 -13.65 6.29
CA HIS A 94 0.34 -13.11 5.72
C HIS A 94 0.07 -12.04 4.67
N TYR A 95 -0.76 -12.32 3.66
CA TYR A 95 -1.08 -11.35 2.61
C TYR A 95 -1.90 -10.17 3.12
N ALA A 96 -2.73 -10.33 4.16
CA ALA A 96 -3.38 -9.20 4.83
C ALA A 96 -2.35 -8.26 5.50
N GLU A 97 -1.35 -8.82 6.18
CA GLU A 97 -0.26 -8.05 6.78
C GLU A 97 0.62 -7.37 5.72
N LEU A 98 0.92 -8.03 4.60
CA LEU A 98 1.66 -7.42 3.49
C LEU A 98 0.90 -6.23 2.90
N ARG A 99 -0.42 -6.34 2.69
CA ARG A 99 -1.24 -5.21 2.22
C ARG A 99 -1.28 -4.05 3.22
N ARG A 100 -1.29 -4.35 4.54
CA ARG A 100 -1.16 -3.31 5.57
C ARG A 100 0.17 -2.57 5.46
N LYS A 101 1.29 -3.31 5.35
CA LYS A 101 2.62 -2.75 5.16
C LYS A 101 2.75 -1.96 3.85
N ARG A 102 2.11 -2.42 2.77
CA ARG A 102 2.03 -1.70 1.48
C ARG A 102 1.42 -0.31 1.67
N VAL A 103 0.27 -0.24 2.34
CA VAL A 103 -0.40 1.05 2.63
C VAL A 103 0.48 1.95 3.48
N GLU A 104 1.14 1.42 4.51
CA GLU A 104 2.07 2.19 5.35
C GLU A 104 3.23 2.76 4.51
N HIS A 105 3.90 1.91 3.71
CA HIS A 105 5.00 2.32 2.85
C HIS A 105 4.56 3.39 1.82
N GLN A 106 3.40 3.22 1.19
CA GLN A 106 2.82 4.22 0.29
C GLN A 106 2.66 5.57 1.00
N VAL A 107 2.08 5.59 2.19
CA VAL A 107 1.87 6.85 2.95
C VAL A 107 3.18 7.52 3.35
N PHE A 108 4.23 6.75 3.65
CA PHE A 108 5.56 7.28 3.99
C PHE A 108 6.33 7.81 2.78
N SER A 109 6.14 7.22 1.60
CA SER A 109 6.87 7.60 0.38
C SER A 109 6.27 8.79 -0.38
N PHE A 110 5.05 9.23 -0.03
CA PHE A 110 4.45 10.41 -0.64
C PHE A 110 5.11 11.71 -0.15
N SER A 111 5.62 12.50 -1.10
CA SER A 111 6.09 13.86 -0.84
C SER A 111 4.93 14.77 -0.42
N GLU A 112 5.21 15.81 0.36
CA GLU A 112 4.17 16.77 0.76
C GLU A 112 3.49 17.43 -0.45
N GLU A 113 4.22 17.66 -1.54
CA GLU A 113 3.68 18.17 -2.80
C GLU A 113 2.61 17.24 -3.39
N LYS A 114 2.90 15.94 -3.53
CA LYS A 114 1.91 14.95 -4.00
C LYS A 114 0.72 14.82 -3.05
N ILE A 115 0.94 14.96 -1.75
CA ILE A 115 -0.14 14.97 -0.76
C ILE A 115 -1.06 16.18 -0.97
N ARG A 116 -0.48 17.35 -1.24
CA ARG A 116 -1.21 18.58 -1.53
C ARG A 116 -2.01 18.46 -2.83
N GLU A 117 -1.40 17.96 -3.89
CA GLU A 117 -2.06 17.72 -5.18
C GLU A 117 -3.24 16.75 -5.04
N LEU A 118 -3.05 15.65 -4.30
CA LEU A 118 -4.11 14.68 -4.04
C LEU A 118 -5.26 15.31 -3.24
N ALA A 119 -4.94 16.10 -2.22
CA ALA A 119 -5.94 16.80 -1.41
C ALA A 119 -6.75 17.81 -2.23
N LEU A 120 -6.08 18.58 -3.10
CA LEU A 120 -6.72 19.53 -4.00
C LEU A 120 -7.60 18.81 -5.04
N ALA A 121 -7.10 17.73 -5.64
CA ALA A 121 -7.90 16.92 -6.56
C ALA A 121 -9.17 16.37 -5.88
N PHE A 122 -9.08 15.88 -4.65
CA PHE A 122 -10.26 15.44 -3.90
C PHE A 122 -11.18 16.62 -3.50
N ALA A 123 -10.67 17.83 -3.32
CA ALA A 123 -11.49 18.99 -3.03
C ALA A 123 -12.29 19.47 -4.25
N GLU A 124 -11.63 19.59 -5.41
CA GLU A 124 -12.20 20.21 -6.61
C GLU A 124 -12.97 19.22 -7.50
N GLU A 125 -12.48 17.99 -7.65
CA GLU A 125 -13.05 17.01 -8.57
C GLU A 125 -14.18 16.22 -7.91
N THR A 126 -15.29 16.93 -7.69
CA THR A 126 -16.44 16.41 -6.94
C THR A 126 -17.15 15.23 -7.61
N ASP A 127 -16.98 15.06 -8.93
CA ASP A 127 -17.50 13.96 -9.74
C ASP A 127 -16.67 12.66 -9.64
N LYS A 128 -15.42 12.74 -9.16
CA LYS A 128 -14.51 11.59 -9.05
C LYS A 128 -14.61 10.90 -7.69
N SER A 129 -14.84 9.60 -7.66
CA SER A 129 -14.82 8.84 -6.42
C SER A 129 -13.41 8.73 -5.82
N LYS A 130 -13.30 8.30 -4.57
CA LYS A 130 -12.00 7.94 -3.97
C LYS A 130 -11.30 6.81 -4.74
N GLU A 131 -12.06 5.95 -5.43
CA GLU A 131 -11.50 4.89 -6.27
C GLU A 131 -10.80 5.49 -7.49
N ASP A 132 -11.43 6.47 -8.14
CA ASP A 132 -10.86 7.14 -9.33
C ASP A 132 -9.56 7.89 -8.98
N ILE A 133 -9.53 8.53 -7.80
CA ILE A 133 -8.31 9.16 -7.28
C ILE A 133 -7.26 8.09 -6.97
N ALA A 134 -7.64 6.99 -6.32
CA ALA A 134 -6.70 5.91 -6.00
C ALA A 134 -6.04 5.35 -7.27
N ILE A 135 -6.81 5.15 -8.34
CA ILE A 135 -6.31 4.72 -9.65
C ILE A 135 -5.35 5.75 -10.24
N ARG A 136 -5.70 7.04 -10.23
CA ARG A 136 -4.83 8.11 -10.78
C ARG A 136 -3.46 8.14 -10.12
N TYR A 137 -3.40 7.94 -8.82
CA TYR A 137 -2.17 8.01 -8.04
C TYR A 137 -1.50 6.63 -7.85
N ASP A 138 -2.05 5.58 -8.47
CA ASP A 138 -1.60 4.18 -8.33
C ASP A 138 -1.42 3.74 -6.87
N ILE A 139 -2.44 4.00 -6.05
CA ILE A 139 -2.45 3.68 -4.62
C ILE A 139 -3.68 2.87 -4.23
N ALA A 140 -3.63 2.22 -3.06
CA ALA A 140 -4.82 1.64 -2.49
C ALA A 140 -5.83 2.73 -2.10
N LYS A 141 -7.13 2.49 -2.27
CA LYS A 141 -8.21 3.39 -1.84
C LYS A 141 -8.05 3.85 -0.38
N LYS A 142 -7.66 2.94 0.51
CA LYS A 142 -7.42 3.25 1.93
C LYS A 142 -6.27 4.24 2.15
N SER A 143 -5.27 4.25 1.27
CA SER A 143 -4.18 5.22 1.29
C SER A 143 -4.71 6.63 1.03
N VAL A 144 -5.73 6.82 0.18
CA VAL A 144 -6.37 8.13 -0.04
C VAL A 144 -6.88 8.73 1.28
N ASP A 145 -7.61 7.95 2.09
CA ASP A 145 -8.14 8.43 3.38
C ASP A 145 -7.01 8.84 4.35
N ILE A 146 -5.94 8.05 4.39
CA ILE A 146 -4.79 8.32 5.27
C ILE A 146 -4.04 9.57 4.79
N LEU A 147 -3.85 9.72 3.48
CA LEU A 147 -3.17 10.87 2.89
C LEU A 147 -3.99 12.16 3.07
N LEU A 148 -5.31 12.14 2.90
CA LEU A 148 -6.18 13.28 3.19
C LEU A 148 -6.10 13.68 4.67
N LYS A 149 -6.17 12.70 5.58
CA LYS A 149 -6.00 12.96 7.02
C LYS A 149 -4.63 13.56 7.32
N LYS A 150 -3.56 13.06 6.69
CA LYS A 150 -2.20 13.60 6.81
C LYS A 150 -2.12 15.02 6.28
N ALA A 151 -2.73 15.30 5.12
CA ALA A 151 -2.77 16.62 4.51
C ALA A 151 -3.36 17.68 5.45
N ILE A 152 -4.48 17.32 6.09
CA ILE A 152 -5.19 18.21 7.02
C ILE A 152 -4.42 18.40 8.32
N THR A 153 -4.05 17.29 8.98
CA THR A 153 -3.44 17.32 10.32
C THR A 153 -2.02 17.88 10.34
N GLN A 154 -1.29 17.77 9.23
CA GLN A 154 0.06 18.33 9.09
C GLN A 154 0.06 19.72 8.42
N SER A 155 -1.10 20.31 8.17
CA SER A 155 -1.24 21.63 7.52
C SER A 155 -0.57 21.70 6.13
N ILE A 156 -0.57 20.60 5.38
CA ILE A 156 0.02 20.52 4.03
C ILE A 156 -0.90 21.16 2.98
N CYS A 157 -2.21 20.94 3.09
CA CYS A 157 -3.22 21.65 2.30
C CYS A 157 -3.63 22.95 3.00
N ASP A 158 -4.07 23.95 2.24
CA ASP A 158 -4.58 25.22 2.76
C ASP A 158 -5.98 25.08 3.39
N ASP A 159 -6.43 26.16 4.04
CA ASP A 159 -7.71 26.18 4.76
C ASP A 159 -8.91 26.11 3.80
N GLU A 160 -8.79 26.62 2.56
CA GLU A 160 -9.85 26.53 1.55
C GLU A 160 -10.05 25.08 1.08
N THR A 161 -8.94 24.40 0.76
CA THR A 161 -8.91 22.99 0.37
C THR A 161 -9.50 22.14 1.49
N PHE A 162 -9.11 22.37 2.74
CA PHE A 162 -9.66 21.63 3.87
C PHE A 162 -11.18 21.83 4.00
N LYS A 163 -11.67 23.07 3.89
CA LYS A 163 -13.10 23.36 3.94
C LYS A 163 -13.88 22.62 2.85
N LYS A 164 -13.37 22.59 1.61
CA LYS A 164 -14.00 21.84 0.51
C LYS A 164 -14.01 20.33 0.77
N ILE A 165 -12.93 19.77 1.33
CA ILE A 165 -12.88 18.35 1.73
C ILE A 165 -13.95 18.03 2.78
N GLU A 166 -14.10 18.88 3.80
CA GLU A 166 -15.11 18.75 4.85
C GLU A 166 -16.53 18.82 4.27
N GLU A 167 -16.84 19.86 3.49
CA GLU A 167 -18.15 20.04 2.86
C GLU A 167 -18.51 18.85 1.96
N ARG A 168 -17.56 18.39 1.14
CA ARG A 168 -17.72 17.21 0.29
C ARG A 168 -18.02 15.95 1.10
N SER A 169 -17.29 15.75 2.20
CA SER A 169 -17.43 14.55 3.04
C SER A 169 -18.74 14.53 3.83
N ILE A 170 -19.15 15.68 4.38
CA ILE A 170 -20.44 15.84 5.08
C ILE A 170 -21.61 15.68 4.11
N ARG A 171 -21.52 16.23 2.89
CA ARG A 171 -22.55 16.04 1.86
C ARG A 171 -22.76 14.56 1.52
N HIS A 172 -21.69 13.77 1.55
CA HIS A 172 -21.76 12.33 1.31
C HIS A 172 -22.29 11.55 2.52
N ASN A 173 -21.92 11.93 3.74
CA ASN A 173 -22.39 11.27 4.97
C ASN A 173 -22.47 12.27 6.13
N ASP A 174 -23.66 12.83 6.34
CA ASP A 174 -23.91 13.77 7.44
C ASP A 174 -24.30 13.03 8.72
N SER A 175 -23.33 12.35 9.33
CA SER A 175 -23.51 11.65 10.60
C SER A 175 -22.84 12.39 11.77
N PRO A 176 -23.31 12.23 13.02
CA PRO A 176 -22.66 12.77 14.20
C PRO A 176 -21.18 12.37 14.32
N GLU A 177 -20.84 11.15 13.94
CA GLU A 177 -19.48 10.61 13.92
C GLU A 177 -18.62 11.34 12.88
N THR A 178 -19.17 11.62 11.70
CA THR A 178 -18.46 12.34 10.64
C THR A 178 -18.16 13.78 11.08
N ARG A 179 -19.15 14.48 11.66
CA ARG A 179 -18.94 15.82 12.24
C ARG A 179 -17.95 15.82 13.40
N ALA A 180 -18.01 14.82 14.28
CA ALA A 180 -17.05 14.68 15.38
C ALA A 180 -15.63 14.43 14.86
N PHE A 181 -15.47 13.61 13.82
CA PHE A 181 -14.19 13.37 13.18
C PHE A 181 -13.59 14.66 12.62
N PHE A 182 -14.35 15.46 11.87
CA PHE A 182 -13.85 16.74 11.35
C PHE A 182 -13.50 17.75 12.45
N ARG A 183 -14.28 17.81 13.55
CA ARG A 183 -13.89 18.61 14.73
C ARG A 183 -12.51 18.21 15.28
N GLN A 184 -12.25 16.91 15.42
CA GLN A 184 -10.92 16.44 15.85
C GLN A 184 -9.81 16.79 14.86
N LEU A 185 -10.11 16.84 13.55
CA LEU A 185 -9.13 17.24 12.55
C LEU A 185 -8.79 18.74 12.65
N HIS A 186 -9.79 19.60 12.85
CA HIS A 186 -9.59 21.03 13.14
C HIS A 186 -8.70 21.23 14.35
N GLU A 187 -8.98 20.57 15.48
CA GLU A 187 -8.18 20.66 16.70
C GLU A 187 -6.72 20.28 16.47
N ARG A 188 -6.46 19.18 15.76
CA ARG A 188 -5.09 18.71 15.45
C ARG A 188 -4.34 19.67 14.53
N ARG A 189 -5.01 20.18 13.50
CA ARG A 189 -4.45 21.15 12.55
C ARG A 189 -4.04 22.44 13.26
N GLU A 190 -4.91 22.97 14.11
CA GLU A 190 -4.64 24.20 14.86
C GLU A 190 -3.54 24.01 15.91
N ALA A 191 -3.49 22.87 16.60
CA ALA A 191 -2.38 22.54 17.49
C ALA A 191 -1.03 22.49 16.74
N LYS A 192 -1.02 21.93 15.52
CA LYS A 192 0.19 21.88 14.70
C LYS A 192 0.63 23.26 14.21
N LYS A 193 -0.30 24.12 13.78
CA LYS A 193 0.00 25.52 13.43
C LYS A 193 0.63 26.25 14.60
N LYS A 194 0.05 26.15 15.81
CA LYS A 194 0.58 26.79 17.03
C LYS A 194 2.02 26.36 17.36
N ASN A 195 2.31 25.06 17.25
CA ASN A 195 3.66 24.54 17.48
C ASN A 195 4.69 24.93 16.41
N PHE A 196 4.24 25.51 15.27
CA PHE A 196 5.13 26.03 14.23
C PHE A 196 5.49 27.51 14.46
N PHE A 197 4.72 28.21 15.30
CA PHE A 197 4.91 29.62 15.67
C PHE A 197 5.48 29.81 17.09
N ALA A 198 5.78 28.72 17.80
CA ALA A 198 6.40 28.70 19.12
C ALA A 198 7.87 28.27 18.99
#